data_AF-A0A920N762-F1
#
_entry.id   AF-A0A920N762-F1
#
_cell.length_a   1.000
_cell.length_b   1.000
_cell.length_c   1.000
_cell.angle_alpha   90.00
_cell.angle_beta   90.00
_cell.angle_gamma   90.00
#
_symmetry.space_group_name_H-M   'P 1'
#
loop_
_entity.id
_entity.type
_entity.pdbx_description
1 polymer ?
#
loop_
_entity_poly.entity_id
_entity_poly.type
_entity_poly.pdbx_seq_one_letter_code
_entity_poly.pdbx_strand_id
1 'polypeptide(L)'
;MTRWSSGPGNSVAPSTAKGELTSTSYGRDHHPRCFSVWMAGGGVRAGTTYGATDDFSYNVAENGVHVHDLNATLLYCLGIDHRRLTFKYQGRHHRLTDVHGRVVEPLLA
;
A
#
# COMPACT_ATOMS: atom_id res chain seq x y z
N MET A 1 7.51 -10.22 -9.44
CA MET A 1 6.23 -10.37 -8.72
C MET A 1 6.37 -9.53 -7.47
N THR A 2 5.67 -8.40 -7.38
CA THR A 2 6.02 -7.32 -6.43
C THR A 2 5.03 -7.30 -5.27
N ARG A 3 5.55 -7.28 -4.03
CA ARG A 3 4.79 -7.41 -2.77
C ARG A 3 4.85 -6.07 -2.00
N TRP A 4 3.70 -5.55 -1.58
CA TRP A 4 3.40 -4.20 -1.06
C TRP A 4 2.89 -4.25 0.39
N SER A 5 2.93 -3.13 1.12
CA SER A 5 2.56 -3.11 2.54
C SER A 5 2.17 -1.73 3.06
N SER A 6 1.05 -1.60 3.79
CA SER A 6 0.72 -0.36 4.50
C SER A 6 1.32 -0.34 5.92
N GLY A 7 2.27 0.55 6.21
CA GLY A 7 2.69 0.92 7.58
C GLY A 7 3.36 2.30 7.66
N PRO A 8 3.20 3.04 8.78
CA PRO A 8 4.09 2.80 9.93
C PRO A 8 3.38 2.82 11.30
N GLY A 9 3.89 2.05 12.27
CA GLY A 9 3.45 2.10 13.67
C GLY A 9 3.82 0.87 14.48
N ASN A 10 4.75 1.03 15.42
CA ASN A 10 5.21 0.00 16.35
C ASN A 10 4.20 -0.13 17.51
N SER A 11 3.22 -1.00 17.35
CA SER A 11 2.31 -1.40 18.43
C SER A 11 1.77 -2.79 18.13
N VAL A 12 2.04 -3.73 19.03
CA VAL A 12 1.48 -5.09 18.98
C VAL A 12 -0.03 -4.96 19.21
N ALA A 13 -0.81 -4.91 18.13
CA ALA A 13 -2.27 -4.94 18.18
C ALA A 13 -2.76 -6.38 17.97
N PRO A 14 -3.80 -6.82 18.69
CA PRO A 14 -4.33 -8.18 18.57
C PRO A 14 -4.90 -8.41 17.17
N SER A 15 -4.90 -9.69 16.76
CA SER A 15 -5.40 -10.19 15.48
C SER A 15 -6.63 -9.43 14.98
N THR A 16 -6.59 -8.99 13.72
CA THR A 16 -7.63 -8.21 13.04
C THR A 16 -8.85 -9.03 12.64
N ALA A 17 -9.26 -10.00 13.46
CA ALA A 17 -10.45 -10.80 13.25
C ALA A 17 -11.70 -9.92 13.41
N LYS A 18 -12.25 -9.45 12.28
CA LYS A 18 -13.62 -8.91 12.23
C LYS A 18 -14.61 -10.09 12.32
N GLY A 19 -15.04 -10.41 13.54
CA GLY A 19 -16.14 -11.35 13.79
C GLY A 19 -16.11 -11.94 15.20
N GLU A 20 -17.26 -12.41 15.69
CA GLU A 20 -17.28 -13.25 16.89
C GLU A 20 -16.50 -14.55 16.63
N LEU A 21 -15.53 -14.83 17.50
CA LEU A 21 -14.70 -16.04 17.46
C LEU A 21 -15.52 -17.23 17.99
N THR A 22 -16.36 -17.82 17.14
CA THR A 22 -17.03 -19.09 17.46
C THR A 22 -16.23 -20.27 16.91
N SER A 23 -16.38 -21.45 17.52
CA SER A 23 -15.72 -22.69 17.07
C SER A 23 -16.04 -23.09 15.63
N THR A 24 -17.04 -22.46 15.01
CA THR A 24 -17.53 -22.71 13.66
C THR A 24 -17.33 -21.54 12.70
N SER A 25 -16.84 -20.37 13.17
CA SER A 25 -16.70 -19.15 12.37
C SER A 25 -15.29 -18.57 12.47
N TYR A 26 -14.29 -19.35 12.08
CA TYR A 26 -12.99 -18.82 11.68
C TYR A 26 -13.08 -18.40 10.21
N GLY A 27 -13.61 -17.20 9.96
CA GLY A 27 -13.51 -16.59 8.63
C GLY A 27 -12.05 -16.48 8.19
N ARG A 28 -11.78 -16.31 6.88
CA ARG A 28 -10.43 -15.89 6.46
C ARG A 28 -10.18 -14.52 7.05
N ASP A 29 -9.28 -14.46 8.03
CA ASP A 29 -8.96 -13.20 8.69
C ASP A 29 -8.48 -12.18 7.64
N HIS A 30 -8.89 -10.92 7.80
CA HIS A 30 -8.40 -9.87 6.94
C HIS A 30 -6.93 -9.67 7.29
N HIS A 31 -6.03 -9.81 6.32
CA HIS A 31 -4.61 -9.65 6.53
C HIS A 31 -4.13 -8.29 6.00
N PRO A 32 -4.33 -7.17 6.72
CA PRO A 32 -4.14 -5.84 6.16
C PRO A 32 -2.67 -5.41 6.02
N ARG A 33 -1.71 -6.18 6.55
CA ARG A 33 -0.36 -5.65 6.76
C ARG A 33 0.48 -5.66 5.48
N CYS A 34 0.38 -6.73 4.69
CA CYS A 34 1.10 -6.86 3.43
C CYS A 34 0.18 -7.45 2.34
N PHE A 35 0.30 -6.96 1.12
CA PHE A 35 -0.39 -7.43 -0.08
C PHE A 35 0.58 -7.52 -1.27
N SER A 36 0.17 -7.91 -2.47
CA SER A 36 1.02 -7.89 -3.67
C SER A 36 0.30 -7.22 -4.83
N VAL A 37 1.04 -6.51 -5.69
CA VAL A 37 0.51 -5.81 -6.88
C VAL A 37 1.52 -5.97 -7.99
N TRP A 38 1.01 -6.27 -9.17
CA TRP A 38 1.77 -6.32 -10.39
C TRP A 38 1.54 -5.02 -11.18
N MET A 39 2.63 -4.39 -11.63
CA MET A 39 2.58 -3.16 -12.42
C MET A 39 3.34 -3.37 -13.73
N ALA A 40 2.83 -2.76 -14.80
CA ALA A 40 3.44 -2.79 -16.13
C ALA A 40 3.09 -1.51 -16.91
N GLY A 41 3.98 -1.08 -17.80
CA GLY A 41 3.79 0.12 -18.62
C GLY A 41 3.93 1.44 -17.84
N GLY A 42 3.51 2.56 -18.44
CA GLY A 42 3.43 3.86 -17.76
C GLY A 42 4.75 4.42 -17.21
N GLY A 43 5.90 3.98 -17.73
CA GLY A 43 7.21 4.37 -17.20
C GLY A 43 7.65 3.62 -15.94
N VAL A 44 6.98 2.52 -15.59
CA VAL A 44 7.43 1.60 -14.53
C VAL A 44 8.61 0.75 -15.01
N ARG A 45 9.63 0.61 -14.16
CA ARG A 45 10.82 -0.20 -14.43
C ARG A 45 10.47 -1.68 -14.62
N ALA A 46 10.81 -2.22 -15.79
CA ALA A 46 10.58 -3.62 -16.10
C ALA A 46 11.51 -4.57 -15.33
N GLY A 47 11.10 -5.84 -15.19
CA GLY A 47 11.95 -6.92 -14.65
C GLY A 47 12.34 -6.77 -13.17
N THR A 48 11.68 -5.89 -12.42
CA THR A 48 12.06 -5.58 -11.04
C THR A 48 11.06 -6.18 -10.04
N THR A 49 11.59 -6.71 -8.94
CA THR A 49 10.83 -7.00 -7.72
C THR A 49 11.32 -6.03 -6.64
N TYR A 50 10.38 -5.38 -5.95
CA TYR A 50 10.67 -4.36 -4.94
C TYR A 50 9.88 -4.66 -3.67
N GLY A 51 10.57 -4.63 -2.54
CA GLY A 51 10.02 -4.99 -1.25
C GLY A 51 9.99 -6.50 -1.00
N ALA A 52 10.02 -6.87 0.29
CA ALA A 52 9.90 -8.25 0.74
C ALA A 52 9.15 -8.30 2.08
N THR A 53 8.47 -9.42 2.31
CA THR A 53 7.89 -9.75 3.63
C THR A 53 8.76 -10.76 4.35
N ASP A 54 8.54 -10.92 5.65
CA ASP A 54 9.13 -12.02 6.41
C ASP A 54 8.72 -13.41 5.85
N ASP A 55 9.36 -14.46 6.37
CA ASP A 55 9.15 -15.85 5.94
C ASP A 55 7.70 -16.32 6.07
N PHE A 56 6.91 -15.67 6.93
CA PHE A 56 5.50 -15.97 7.17
C PHE A 56 4.56 -15.07 6.37
N SER A 57 5.10 -14.18 5.53
CA SER A 57 4.34 -13.15 4.80
C SER A 57 3.48 -12.26 5.71
N TYR A 58 3.88 -12.13 6.98
CA TYR A 58 3.12 -11.46 8.03
C TYR A 58 3.54 -9.97 8.10
N ASN A 59 4.85 -9.71 8.19
CA ASN A 59 5.39 -8.35 8.28
C ASN A 59 6.23 -7.97 7.06
N VAL A 60 6.49 -6.67 6.92
CA VAL A 60 7.48 -6.14 5.99
C VAL A 60 8.88 -6.48 6.49
N ALA A 61 9.66 -7.16 5.67
CA ALA A 61 11.07 -7.40 5.94
C ALA A 61 11.95 -6.32 5.29
N GLU A 62 11.62 -5.91 4.06
CA GLU A 62 12.46 -4.98 3.28
C GLU A 62 11.63 -4.02 2.44
N ASN A 63 12.10 -2.78 2.32
CA ASN A 63 11.63 -1.77 1.36
C ASN A 63 10.10 -1.66 1.23
N GLY A 64 9.40 -1.60 2.37
CA GLY A 64 7.94 -1.46 2.39
C GLY A 64 7.46 -0.17 1.71
N VAL A 65 6.38 -0.28 0.95
CA VAL A 65 5.76 0.86 0.26
C VAL A 65 4.36 1.10 0.78
N HIS A 66 4.19 2.23 1.46
CA HIS A 66 2.89 2.66 1.96
C HIS A 66 1.89 2.88 0.81
N VAL A 67 0.60 2.67 1.07
CA VAL A 67 -0.46 2.84 0.04
C VAL A 67 -0.49 4.27 -0.54
N HIS A 68 -0.15 5.28 0.26
CA HIS A 68 -0.03 6.65 -0.22
C HIS A 68 1.14 6.84 -1.21
N ASP A 69 2.25 6.13 -1.02
CA ASP A 69 3.43 6.19 -1.89
C ASP A 69 3.18 5.41 -3.19
N LEU A 70 2.49 4.26 -3.11
CA LEU A 70 1.99 3.53 -4.28
C LEU A 70 1.09 4.41 -5.13
N ASN A 71 0.08 5.05 -4.52
CA ASN A 71 -0.85 5.93 -5.23
C ASN A 71 -0.15 7.17 -5.81
N ALA A 72 0.82 7.75 -5.08
CA ALA A 72 1.62 8.86 -5.59
C ALA A 72 2.43 8.46 -6.83
N THR A 73 3.03 7.26 -6.80
CA THR A 73 3.82 6.71 -7.92
C THR A 73 2.94 6.40 -9.13
N LEU A 74 1.75 5.82 -8.93
CA LEU A 74 0.80 5.57 -10.02
C LEU A 74 0.35 6.87 -10.69
N LEU A 75 0.01 7.90 -9.90
CA LEU A 75 -0.37 9.21 -10.44
C LEU A 75 0.79 9.87 -11.19
N TYR A 76 2.02 9.73 -10.68
CA TYR A 76 3.22 10.19 -11.38
C TYR A 76 3.39 9.53 -12.75
N CYS A 77 3.22 8.20 -12.84
CA CYS A 77 3.27 7.45 -14.11
C CYS A 77 2.19 7.92 -15.12
N LEU A 78 1.09 8.49 -14.64
CA LEU A 78 0.03 9.07 -15.46
C LEU A 78 0.27 10.56 -15.81
N GLY A 79 1.39 11.15 -15.37
CA GLY A 79 1.69 12.56 -15.58
C GLY A 79 0.92 13.51 -14.65
N ILE A 80 0.40 13.02 -13.53
CA ILE A 80 -0.42 13.79 -12.58
C ILE A 80 0.36 14.04 -11.29
N ASP A 81 0.52 15.31 -10.89
CA ASP A 81 1.01 15.63 -9.55
C ASP A 81 -0.08 15.29 -8.51
N HIS A 82 0.18 14.26 -7.72
CA HIS A 82 -0.75 13.76 -6.70
C HIS A 82 -1.16 14.80 -5.64
N ARG A 83 -0.38 15.88 -5.47
CA ARG A 83 -0.69 16.98 -4.54
C ARG A 83 -1.69 17.97 -5.12
N ARG A 84 -1.88 17.97 -6.43
CA ARG A 84 -2.77 18.89 -7.16
C ARG A 84 -4.13 18.27 -7.47
N LEU A 85 -4.20 16.94 -7.58
CA LEU A 85 -5.46 16.22 -7.75
C LEU A 85 -6.25 16.21 -6.44
N THR A 86 -7.07 17.24 -6.25
CA THR A 86 -7.91 17.41 -5.05
C THR A 86 -9.38 17.55 -5.41
N PHE A 87 -10.26 17.04 -4.56
CA PHE A 87 -11.71 17.21 -4.69
C PHE A 87 -12.31 17.70 -3.37
N LYS A 88 -13.28 18.62 -3.45
CA LYS A 88 -13.94 19.18 -2.26
C LYS A 88 -15.14 18.32 -1.87
N TYR A 89 -15.13 17.79 -0.65
CA TYR A 89 -16.23 16.99 -0.11
C TYR A 89 -16.36 17.20 1.40
N GLN A 90 -17.59 17.42 1.88
CA GLN A 90 -17.90 17.75 3.28
C GLN A 90 -17.02 18.86 3.87
N GLY A 91 -16.78 19.93 3.09
CA GLY A 91 -16.01 21.09 3.55
C GLY A 91 -14.49 20.92 3.58
N ARG A 92 -13.95 19.76 3.20
CA ARG A 92 -12.50 19.50 3.11
C ARG A 92 -12.07 19.23 1.68
N HIS A 93 -10.85 19.66 1.32
CA HIS A 93 -10.17 19.20 0.11
C HIS A 93 -9.50 17.86 0.39
N HIS A 94 -9.95 16.82 -0.31
CA HIS A 94 -9.39 15.48 -0.21
C HIS A 94 -8.46 15.22 -1.39
N ARG A 95 -7.40 14.46 -1.14
CA ARG A 95 -6.53 13.90 -2.19
C ARG A 95 -6.35 12.41 -1.94
N LEU A 96 -6.05 11.65 -2.99
CA LEU A 96 -5.89 10.19 -2.90
C LEU A 96 -4.76 9.78 -1.94
N THR A 97 -3.77 10.64 -1.73
CA THR A 97 -2.64 10.42 -0.81
C THR A 97 -2.78 11.18 0.53
N ASP A 98 -3.95 11.74 0.80
CA ASP A 98 -4.30 12.54 2.00
C ASP A 98 -3.31 13.66 2.38
N VAL A 99 -2.47 13.48 3.40
CA VAL A 99 -1.38 14.42 3.75
C VAL A 99 0.00 13.83 3.52
N HIS A 100 0.06 12.62 2.96
CA HIS A 100 1.27 11.86 2.69
C HIS A 100 1.50 11.62 1.18
N GLY A 101 2.37 10.66 0.86
CA GLY A 101 2.72 10.22 -0.48
C GLY A 101 4.05 10.78 -0.93
N ARG A 102 5.00 9.89 -1.24
CA ARG A 102 6.20 10.16 -2.02
C ARG A 102 6.27 9.22 -3.21
N VAL A 103 6.80 9.71 -4.32
CA VAL A 103 7.07 8.87 -5.49
C VAL A 103 8.17 7.89 -5.15
N VAL A 104 7.95 6.61 -5.47
CA VAL A 104 8.92 5.54 -5.25
C VAL A 104 9.81 5.45 -6.48
N GLU A 105 10.83 6.29 -6.52
CA GLU A 105 11.78 6.40 -7.65
C GLU A 105 12.39 5.07 -8.09
N PRO A 106 12.74 4.11 -7.20
CA PRO A 106 13.28 2.82 -7.63
C PRO A 106 12.34 1.99 -8.54
N LEU A 107 11.05 2.33 -8.58
CA LEU A 107 10.05 1.67 -9.43
C LEU A 107 9.91 2.30 -10.82
N LEU A 108 10.59 3.42 -11.09
CA LEU A 108 10.52 4.14 -12.36
C LEU A 108 11.68 3.75 -13.30
N ALA A 109 11.42 3.84 -14.61
CA ALA A 109 12.34 3.46 -15.69
C ALA A 109 13.43 4.51 -15.98
#